data_AF-E3IVZ5-F1
#
_entry.id   AF-E3IVZ5-F1
#
_cell.length_a   1.000
_cell.length_b   1.000
_cell.length_c   1.000
_cell.angle_alpha   90.00
_cell.angle_beta   90.00
_cell.angle_gamma   90.00
#
_symmetry.space_group_name_H-M   'P 1'
#
loop_
_entity.id
_entity.type
_entity.pdbx_description
1 polymer ?
#
loop_
_entity_poly.entity_id
_entity_poly.type
_entity_poly.pdbx_seq_one_letter_code
_entity_poly.pdbx_strand_id
1 'polypeptide(L)'
;MSRVAAVNGRYQRAAALAKGSAELIAIVDPAGARVDAAVRSVTLLSHEDRSGLWDDLVGPARALRWRALTQPQPIALNSAVRDAAEAVIGEAGKLTFAVGGNDQRLLGLLTQAARDLAGQDPAVGEVLLASIAEVGADACVVIAASNGAASGLGRWLGPFGIAVHTVSEMIRGGSSFEQAYAIGPPRFIPRPLLTAPMTDEVAFLIPDWFKDQSVPLSPLAEHAAGALNIKIRRRLVGVNPTDPDPPAAPEVAEELLLPQPVWSRTTGPRRQPGLDEVEARKVLLSGGYSIMLDDGDRIRAVDPEKPGGERVVMVDVNAVKEGTYLLLRAGLTERQTLYDAALGLMGSRASSARTSQARWKGALQARLDQHGVAAVERDLAAIGVSARSRVRAWPDPLLIRPMYDHDFELLLQWLRLPVHPTFDLATDLSRRRAQASADVGSELEAAVGRADMAVLHREGHLRLDAAAHGFRGVVATRVLAASPEVEIVHRNNARLLTRDRGVQWLE
;
A
#
# COMPACT_ATOMS: atom_id res chain seq x y z
N MET A 1 7.78 35.02 12.03
CA MET A 1 6.40 35.46 11.66
C MET A 1 5.41 35.00 12.73
N SER A 2 4.40 35.80 13.08
CA SER A 2 3.34 35.36 14.00
C SER A 2 2.39 34.38 13.29
N ARG A 3 1.72 33.49 14.04
CA ARG A 3 0.72 32.57 13.47
C ARG A 3 -0.40 33.31 12.74
N VAL A 4 -0.78 34.49 13.21
CA VAL A 4 -1.80 35.36 12.60
C VAL A 4 -1.32 35.89 11.24
N ALA A 5 -0.05 36.30 11.13
CA ALA A 5 0.51 36.76 9.85
C ALA A 5 0.53 35.64 8.80
N ALA A 6 0.88 34.41 9.20
CA ALA A 6 0.86 33.25 8.30
C ALA A 6 -0.56 32.92 7.81
N VAL A 7 -1.56 33.00 8.69
CA VAL A 7 -2.97 32.81 8.33
C VAL A 7 -3.44 33.90 7.37
N ASN A 8 -3.13 35.18 7.63
CA ASN A 8 -3.48 36.28 6.74
C ASN A 8 -2.83 36.13 5.36
N GLY A 9 -1.57 35.69 5.29
CA GLY A 9 -0.90 35.40 4.02
C GLY A 9 -1.62 34.33 3.21
N ARG A 10 -2.10 33.26 3.85
CA ARG A 10 -2.91 32.22 3.17
C ARG A 10 -4.21 32.77 2.60
N TYR A 11 -4.90 33.64 3.34
CA TYR A 11 -6.12 34.30 2.83
C TYR A 11 -5.84 35.19 1.62
N GLN A 12 -4.74 35.94 1.64
CA GLN A 12 -4.33 36.79 0.51
C GLN A 12 -4.04 35.96 -0.75
N ARG A 13 -3.30 34.86 -0.62
CA ARG A 13 -3.01 33.94 -1.74
C ARG A 13 -4.25 33.27 -2.29
N ALA A 14 -5.13 32.78 -1.41
CA ALA A 14 -6.42 32.20 -1.83
C ALA A 14 -7.25 33.22 -2.63
N ALA A 15 -7.27 34.48 -2.20
CA ALA A 15 -7.95 35.56 -2.93
C ALA A 15 -7.29 35.89 -4.27
N ALA A 16 -5.96 35.77 -4.39
CA ALA A 16 -5.23 35.95 -5.65
C ALA A 16 -5.55 34.82 -6.65
N LEU A 17 -5.48 33.55 -6.22
CA LEU A 17 -5.85 32.40 -7.06
C LEU A 17 -7.30 32.49 -7.55
N ALA A 18 -8.24 32.87 -6.68
CA ALA A 18 -9.64 33.08 -7.06
C ALA A 18 -9.82 34.14 -8.18
N LYS A 19 -8.90 35.11 -8.28
CA LYS A 19 -8.92 36.19 -9.28
C LYS A 19 -8.26 35.83 -10.62
N GLY A 20 -7.65 34.65 -10.75
CA GLY A 20 -7.09 34.18 -12.03
C GLY A 20 -5.59 33.84 -12.03
N SER A 21 -4.95 33.77 -10.87
CA SER A 21 -3.54 33.36 -10.72
C SER A 21 -3.32 31.85 -10.86
N ALA A 22 -4.34 31.09 -11.31
CA ALA A 22 -4.21 29.69 -11.68
C ALA A 22 -4.20 29.53 -13.22
N GLU A 23 -3.24 28.77 -13.74
CA GLU A 23 -3.12 28.46 -15.16
C GLU A 23 -3.15 26.94 -15.41
N LEU A 24 -3.67 26.54 -16.57
CA LEU A 24 -3.59 25.19 -17.10
C LEU A 24 -2.94 25.27 -18.48
N ILE A 25 -1.78 24.65 -18.58
CA ILE A 25 -0.94 24.58 -19.77
C ILE A 25 -1.09 23.18 -20.34
N ALA A 26 -1.86 23.07 -21.44
CA ALA A 26 -1.99 21.86 -22.21
C ALA A 26 -0.83 21.76 -23.21
N ILE A 27 -0.13 20.64 -23.25
CA ILE A 27 1.07 20.43 -24.07
C ILE A 27 0.80 19.32 -25.09
N VAL A 28 1.03 19.60 -26.37
CA VAL A 28 0.87 18.63 -27.45
C VAL A 28 1.80 17.42 -27.23
N ASP A 29 1.21 16.25 -27.04
CA ASP A 29 1.95 15.00 -26.79
C ASP A 29 1.40 13.84 -27.64
N PRO A 30 1.87 13.70 -28.90
CA PRO A 30 1.35 12.68 -29.82
C PRO A 30 1.66 11.25 -29.38
N ALA A 31 2.79 11.03 -28.70
CA ALA A 31 3.17 9.71 -28.22
C ALA A 31 2.24 9.26 -27.09
N GLY A 32 2.01 10.13 -26.09
CA GLY A 32 1.04 9.87 -25.03
C GLY A 32 -0.40 9.72 -25.55
N ALA A 33 -0.79 10.49 -26.57
CA ALA A 33 -2.12 10.37 -27.20
C ALA A 33 -2.36 8.98 -27.82
N ARG A 34 -1.34 8.39 -28.48
CA ARG A 34 -1.42 7.02 -29.02
C ARG A 34 -1.56 5.98 -27.91
N VAL A 35 -0.83 6.15 -26.81
CA VAL A 35 -0.96 5.28 -25.63
C VAL A 35 -2.35 5.42 -25.00
N ASP A 36 -2.86 6.62 -24.78
CA ASP A 36 -4.20 6.86 -24.23
C ASP A 36 -5.29 6.16 -25.05
N ALA A 37 -5.27 6.33 -26.38
CA ALA A 37 -6.25 5.71 -27.27
C ALA A 37 -6.20 4.17 -27.22
N ALA A 38 -5.00 3.58 -27.21
CA ALA A 38 -4.81 2.14 -27.13
C ALA A 38 -5.25 1.58 -25.77
N VAL A 39 -4.93 2.27 -24.67
CA VAL A 39 -5.29 1.87 -23.30
C VAL A 39 -6.80 1.93 -23.08
N ARG A 40 -7.48 2.97 -23.59
CA ARG A 40 -8.95 3.06 -23.56
C ARG A 40 -9.60 1.89 -24.31
N SER A 41 -9.09 1.57 -25.48
CA SER A 41 -9.60 0.46 -26.30
C SER A 41 -9.43 -0.89 -25.62
N VAL A 42 -8.25 -1.18 -25.05
CA VAL A 42 -8.01 -2.43 -24.30
C VAL A 42 -8.82 -2.47 -23.01
N THR A 43 -9.00 -1.34 -22.33
CA THR A 43 -9.84 -1.27 -21.12
C THR A 43 -11.30 -1.56 -21.43
N LEU A 44 -11.83 -1.02 -22.53
CA LEU A 44 -13.18 -1.30 -22.98
C LEU A 44 -13.34 -2.79 -23.34
N LEU A 45 -12.41 -3.34 -24.13
CA LEU A 45 -12.41 -4.74 -24.52
C LEU A 45 -12.38 -5.68 -23.30
N SER A 46 -11.53 -5.39 -22.32
CA SER A 46 -11.47 -6.15 -21.06
C SER A 46 -12.74 -6.06 -20.24
N HIS A 47 -13.46 -4.95 -20.30
CA HIS A 47 -14.74 -4.80 -19.58
C HIS A 47 -15.86 -5.60 -20.27
N GLU A 48 -15.83 -5.70 -21.60
CA GLU A 48 -16.75 -6.53 -22.38
C GLU A 48 -16.44 -8.03 -22.21
N ASP A 49 -15.15 -8.40 -22.15
CA ASP A 49 -14.67 -9.77 -21.96
C ASP A 49 -14.59 -10.18 -20.49
N ARG A 50 -15.60 -10.91 -20.01
CA ARG A 50 -15.68 -11.39 -18.62
C ARG A 50 -14.72 -12.54 -18.29
N SER A 51 -13.98 -13.06 -19.26
CA SER A 51 -13.07 -14.20 -19.07
C SER A 51 -11.92 -13.88 -18.10
N GLY A 52 -11.53 -12.61 -17.97
CA GLY A 52 -10.35 -12.19 -17.21
C GLY A 52 -9.03 -12.37 -17.96
N LEU A 53 -9.07 -12.72 -19.25
CA LEU A 53 -7.89 -12.89 -20.11
C LEU A 53 -7.00 -11.64 -20.16
N TRP A 54 -7.61 -10.46 -20.05
CA TRP A 54 -6.96 -9.16 -20.21
C TRP A 54 -6.40 -8.56 -18.92
N ASP A 55 -6.72 -9.15 -17.76
CA ASP A 55 -6.47 -8.56 -16.44
C ASP A 55 -4.96 -8.27 -16.23
N ASP A 56 -4.08 -9.16 -16.71
CA ASP A 56 -2.63 -9.02 -16.63
C ASP A 56 -2.06 -7.91 -17.54
N LEU A 57 -2.75 -7.54 -18.63
CA LEU A 57 -2.33 -6.46 -19.54
C LEU A 57 -2.90 -5.10 -19.14
N VAL A 58 -4.15 -5.06 -18.66
CA VAL A 58 -4.86 -3.82 -18.34
C VAL A 58 -4.16 -3.05 -17.21
N GLY A 59 -3.68 -3.75 -16.19
CA GLY A 59 -2.90 -3.17 -15.08
C GLY A 59 -1.68 -2.36 -15.55
N PRO A 60 -0.69 -2.97 -16.23
CA PRO A 60 0.48 -2.25 -16.73
C PRO A 60 0.12 -1.19 -17.78
N ALA A 61 -0.91 -1.40 -18.59
CA ALA A 61 -1.37 -0.42 -19.58
C ALA A 61 -1.89 0.88 -18.93
N ARG A 62 -2.70 0.76 -17.88
CA ARG A 62 -3.17 1.91 -17.07
C ARG A 62 -2.01 2.58 -16.31
N ALA A 63 -1.09 1.80 -15.77
CA ALA A 63 0.11 2.32 -15.12
C ALA A 63 0.99 3.13 -16.09
N LEU A 64 1.20 2.63 -17.31
CA LEU A 64 1.94 3.34 -18.35
C LEU A 64 1.30 4.68 -18.67
N ARG A 65 -0.01 4.68 -18.95
CA ARG A 65 -0.78 5.92 -19.20
C ARG A 65 -0.66 6.92 -18.04
N TRP A 66 -0.83 6.45 -16.81
CA TRP A 66 -0.75 7.29 -15.62
C TRP A 66 0.65 7.88 -15.40
N ARG A 67 1.70 7.11 -15.67
CA ARG A 67 3.09 7.57 -15.56
C ARG A 67 3.43 8.56 -16.68
N ALA A 68 2.95 8.36 -17.91
CA ALA A 68 3.08 9.34 -18.99
C ALA A 68 2.47 10.70 -18.61
N LEU A 69 1.36 10.68 -17.86
CA LEU A 69 0.65 11.86 -17.40
C LEU A 69 1.35 12.62 -16.26
N THR A 70 2.02 11.89 -15.35
CA THR A 70 2.47 12.43 -14.05
C THR A 70 3.98 12.46 -13.86
N GLN A 71 4.73 11.85 -14.78
CA GLN A 71 6.18 11.68 -14.69
C GLN A 71 6.88 12.11 -15.99
N PRO A 72 7.00 13.43 -16.24
CA PRO A 72 7.49 13.99 -17.51
C PRO A 72 9.02 14.09 -17.59
N GLN A 73 9.76 13.44 -16.69
CA GLN A 73 11.22 13.44 -16.72
C GLN A 73 11.77 12.72 -17.97
N PRO A 74 12.97 13.11 -18.45
CA PRO A 74 13.65 12.45 -19.56
C PRO A 74 13.71 10.94 -19.38
N ILE A 75 13.52 10.19 -20.46
CA ILE A 75 13.37 8.72 -20.42
C ILE A 75 14.59 8.04 -19.79
N ALA A 76 15.79 8.60 -19.98
CA ALA A 76 17.01 8.12 -19.35
C ALA A 76 16.91 8.05 -17.82
N LEU A 77 16.17 8.99 -17.20
CA LEU A 77 15.94 9.10 -15.75
C LEU A 77 14.58 8.54 -15.32
N ASN A 78 13.73 8.12 -16.28
CA ASN A 78 12.35 7.71 -16.05
C ASN A 78 12.20 6.18 -16.11
N SER A 79 12.75 5.47 -15.12
CA SER A 79 12.59 4.01 -15.03
C SER A 79 11.11 3.60 -14.94
N ALA A 80 10.28 4.38 -14.25
CA ALA A 80 8.86 4.05 -14.07
C ALA A 80 8.09 3.91 -15.40
N VAL A 81 8.32 4.82 -16.36
CA VAL A 81 7.70 4.74 -17.70
C VAL A 81 8.29 3.58 -18.49
N ARG A 82 9.62 3.39 -18.46
CA ARG A 82 10.28 2.27 -19.16
C ARG A 82 9.80 0.90 -18.66
N ASP A 83 9.80 0.70 -17.35
CA ASP A 83 9.38 -0.56 -16.72
C ASP A 83 7.89 -0.86 -17.02
N ALA A 84 7.03 0.16 -17.04
CA ALA A 84 5.63 0.01 -17.43
C ALA A 84 5.49 -0.35 -18.92
N ALA A 85 6.25 0.31 -19.80
CA ALA A 85 6.23 0.02 -21.23
C ALA A 85 6.74 -1.40 -21.53
N GLU A 86 7.83 -1.82 -20.89
CA GLU A 86 8.36 -3.19 -21.00
C GLU A 86 7.34 -4.23 -20.54
N ALA A 87 6.65 -3.98 -19.43
CA ALA A 87 5.58 -4.86 -18.96
C ALA A 87 4.41 -4.94 -19.95
N VAL A 88 3.95 -3.81 -20.50
CA VAL A 88 2.92 -3.79 -21.54
C VAL A 88 3.35 -4.61 -22.76
N ILE A 89 4.58 -4.41 -23.24
CA ILE A 89 5.13 -5.14 -24.40
C ILE A 89 5.19 -6.65 -24.10
N GLY A 90 5.64 -7.02 -22.90
CA GLY A 90 5.74 -8.41 -22.47
C GLY A 90 4.39 -9.11 -22.40
N GLU A 91 3.40 -8.49 -21.73
CA GLU A 91 2.06 -9.09 -21.58
C GLU A 91 1.27 -9.10 -22.91
N ALA A 92 1.37 -8.04 -23.72
CA ALA A 92 0.76 -8.02 -25.05
C ALA A 92 1.35 -9.12 -25.95
N GLY A 93 2.66 -9.36 -25.87
CA GLY A 93 3.32 -10.44 -26.61
C GLY A 93 2.80 -11.83 -26.24
N LYS A 94 2.55 -12.11 -24.95
CA LYS A 94 1.97 -13.38 -24.50
C LYS A 94 0.53 -13.56 -25.00
N LEU A 95 -0.26 -12.49 -24.96
CA LEU A 95 -1.67 -12.52 -25.37
C LEU A 95 -1.87 -12.60 -26.88
N THR A 96 -0.88 -12.20 -27.69
CA THR A 96 -1.01 -12.12 -29.15
C THR A 96 -1.42 -13.47 -29.77
N PHE A 97 -0.94 -14.59 -29.23
CA PHE A 97 -1.26 -15.93 -29.73
C PHE A 97 -2.61 -16.48 -29.22
N ALA A 98 -3.24 -15.80 -28.26
CA ALA A 98 -4.47 -16.26 -27.61
C ALA A 98 -5.74 -15.56 -28.13
N VAL A 99 -5.61 -14.52 -28.96
CA VAL A 99 -6.72 -13.65 -29.39
C VAL A 99 -6.89 -13.61 -30.92
N GLY A 100 -8.06 -13.17 -31.39
CA GLY A 100 -8.38 -13.08 -32.82
C GLY A 100 -7.70 -11.91 -33.54
N GLY A 101 -7.79 -11.85 -34.88
CA GLY A 101 -7.03 -10.89 -35.70
C GLY A 101 -7.27 -9.41 -35.41
N ASN A 102 -8.50 -9.00 -35.04
CA ASN A 102 -8.79 -7.61 -34.66
C ASN A 102 -8.12 -7.23 -33.34
N ASP A 103 -8.13 -8.14 -32.37
CA ASP A 103 -7.53 -7.96 -31.05
C ASP A 103 -6.00 -7.99 -31.15
N GLN A 104 -5.44 -8.83 -32.01
CA GLN A 104 -4.00 -8.84 -32.34
C GLN A 104 -3.54 -7.47 -32.90
N ARG A 105 -4.35 -6.84 -33.76
CA ARG A 105 -4.05 -5.50 -34.27
C ARG A 105 -4.03 -4.46 -33.14
N LEU A 106 -4.99 -4.53 -32.21
CA LEU A 106 -5.02 -3.65 -31.04
C LEU A 106 -3.79 -3.87 -30.14
N LEU A 107 -3.41 -5.11 -29.88
CA LEU A 107 -2.19 -5.45 -29.15
C LEU A 107 -0.93 -4.90 -29.85
N GLY A 108 -0.87 -4.98 -31.18
CA GLY A 108 0.21 -4.40 -31.98
C GLY A 108 0.29 -2.88 -31.85
N LEU A 109 -0.85 -2.18 -31.90
CA LEU A 109 -0.94 -0.73 -31.70
C LEU A 109 -0.49 -0.32 -30.30
N LEU A 110 -0.96 -1.01 -29.26
CA LEU A 110 -0.55 -0.75 -27.88
C LEU A 110 0.96 -0.99 -27.69
N THR A 111 1.48 -2.08 -28.24
CA THR A 111 2.91 -2.41 -28.18
C THR A 111 3.76 -1.34 -28.85
N GLN A 112 3.36 -0.87 -30.04
CA GLN A 112 4.09 0.17 -30.74
C GLN A 112 4.03 1.51 -29.99
N ALA A 113 2.85 1.90 -29.50
CA ALA A 113 2.70 3.12 -28.72
C ALA A 113 3.55 3.11 -27.44
N ALA A 114 3.63 1.96 -26.76
CA ALA A 114 4.49 1.79 -25.59
C ALA A 114 5.98 1.93 -25.92
N ARG A 115 6.43 1.38 -27.07
CA ARG A 115 7.82 1.56 -27.54
C ARG A 115 8.14 3.01 -27.87
N ASP A 116 7.25 3.68 -28.60
CA ASP A 116 7.43 5.08 -28.97
C ASP A 116 7.57 5.96 -27.71
N LEU A 117 6.67 5.77 -26.75
CA LEU A 117 6.67 6.51 -25.49
C LEU A 117 7.94 6.24 -24.66
N ALA A 118 8.45 5.00 -24.67
CA ALA A 118 9.70 4.64 -24.01
C ALA A 118 10.96 5.02 -24.80
N GLY A 119 10.82 5.61 -25.99
CA GLY A 119 11.92 6.00 -26.87
C GLY A 119 12.09 7.52 -27.04
N GLN A 120 11.17 8.33 -26.52
CA GLN A 120 11.12 9.78 -26.75
C GLN A 120 10.93 10.52 -25.43
N ASP A 121 11.66 11.62 -25.23
CA ASP A 121 11.50 12.44 -24.04
C ASP A 121 10.12 13.14 -24.02
N PRO A 122 9.44 13.21 -22.86
CA PRO A 122 8.13 13.85 -22.78
C PRO A 122 8.19 15.36 -23.03
N ALA A 123 7.35 15.87 -23.94
CA ALA A 123 7.26 17.30 -24.26
C ALA A 123 6.91 18.17 -23.03
N VAL A 124 6.12 17.62 -22.10
CA VAL A 124 5.79 18.27 -20.83
C VAL A 124 7.05 18.61 -20.02
N GLY A 125 8.08 17.78 -20.09
CA GLY A 125 9.33 17.98 -19.36
C GLY A 125 10.12 19.18 -19.87
N GLU A 126 10.16 19.38 -21.19
CA GLU A 126 10.80 20.54 -21.82
C GLU A 126 10.10 21.85 -21.41
N VAL A 127 8.76 21.86 -21.50
CA VAL A 127 7.95 23.03 -21.11
C VAL A 127 8.11 23.35 -19.63
N LEU A 128 8.21 22.32 -18.78
CA LEU A 128 8.47 22.50 -17.35
C LEU A 128 9.81 23.20 -17.11
N LEU A 129 10.89 22.72 -17.74
CA LEU A 129 12.22 23.32 -17.59
C LEU A 129 12.26 24.76 -18.10
N ALA A 130 11.62 25.04 -19.24
CA ALA A 130 11.52 26.40 -19.78
C ALA A 130 10.76 27.32 -18.80
N SER A 131 9.64 26.87 -18.26
CA SER A 131 8.84 27.63 -17.29
C SER A 131 9.63 27.92 -16.01
N ILE A 132 10.37 26.92 -15.50
CA ILE A 132 11.22 27.09 -14.32
C ILE A 132 12.36 28.08 -14.59
N ALA A 133 12.95 28.06 -15.79
CA ALA A 133 14.01 28.99 -16.16
C ALA A 133 13.52 30.45 -16.21
N GLU A 134 12.24 30.69 -16.54
CA GLU A 134 11.64 32.03 -16.55
C GLU A 134 11.45 32.59 -15.13
N VAL A 135 11.06 31.75 -14.17
CA VAL A 135 10.75 32.16 -12.78
C VAL A 135 11.99 32.12 -11.86
N GLY A 136 12.87 31.14 -12.06
CA GLY A 136 14.00 30.86 -11.16
C GLY A 136 13.74 29.68 -10.23
N ALA A 137 14.78 28.87 -10.00
CA ALA A 137 14.68 27.61 -9.25
C ALA A 137 14.36 27.81 -7.75
N ASP A 138 14.76 28.92 -7.16
CA ASP A 138 14.55 29.28 -5.76
C ASP A 138 13.14 29.84 -5.48
N ALA A 139 12.49 30.41 -6.50
CA ALA A 139 11.14 30.97 -6.40
C ALA A 139 10.03 29.96 -6.74
N CYS A 140 10.37 28.75 -7.22
CA CYS A 140 9.41 27.77 -7.70
C CYS A 140 9.44 26.42 -6.95
N VAL A 141 8.32 25.71 -7.01
CA VAL A 141 8.19 24.33 -6.52
C VAL A 141 7.44 23.48 -7.53
N VAL A 142 7.89 22.24 -7.75
CA VAL A 142 7.17 21.26 -8.57
C VAL A 142 6.31 20.38 -7.68
N ILE A 143 5.01 20.30 -8.00
CA ILE A 143 4.03 19.50 -7.27
C ILE A 143 3.76 18.20 -8.02
N ALA A 144 4.12 17.09 -7.40
CA ALA A 144 3.91 15.75 -7.94
C ALA A 144 2.60 15.12 -7.44
N ALA A 145 2.01 14.26 -8.27
CA ALA A 145 0.75 13.57 -7.97
C ALA A 145 0.88 12.47 -6.89
N SER A 146 2.07 11.91 -6.71
CA SER A 146 2.33 10.85 -5.72
C SER A 146 3.77 10.93 -5.19
N ASN A 147 4.06 10.23 -4.09
CA ASN A 147 5.42 10.17 -3.54
C ASN A 147 6.41 9.48 -4.50
N GLY A 148 5.95 8.47 -5.25
CA GLY A 148 6.75 7.83 -6.30
C GLY A 148 7.14 8.81 -7.41
N ALA A 149 6.16 9.58 -7.90
CA ALA A 149 6.40 10.64 -8.88
C ALA A 149 7.31 11.75 -8.32
N ALA A 150 7.10 12.18 -7.07
CA ALA A 150 7.94 13.16 -6.40
C ALA A 150 9.40 12.70 -6.30
N SER A 151 9.62 11.43 -5.97
CA SER A 151 10.97 10.86 -5.90
C SER A 151 11.63 10.78 -7.28
N GLY A 152 10.89 10.44 -8.33
CA GLY A 152 11.39 10.41 -9.71
C GLY A 152 11.79 11.80 -10.20
N LEU A 153 10.86 12.75 -10.08
CA LEU A 153 11.06 14.15 -10.46
C LEU A 153 12.18 14.80 -9.65
N GLY A 154 12.26 14.50 -8.35
CA GLY A 154 13.31 15.01 -7.46
C GLY A 154 14.73 14.54 -7.86
N ARG A 155 14.89 13.33 -8.40
CA ARG A 155 16.19 12.87 -8.93
C ARG A 155 16.62 13.64 -10.17
N TRP A 156 15.66 14.05 -11.00
CA TRP A 156 15.93 14.81 -12.21
C TRP A 156 16.16 16.30 -11.91
N LEU A 157 15.29 16.90 -11.10
CA LEU A 157 15.25 18.35 -10.86
C LEU A 157 16.15 18.79 -9.70
N GLY A 158 16.47 17.89 -8.77
CA GLY A 158 17.32 18.17 -7.60
C GLY A 158 18.70 18.73 -7.94
N PRO A 159 19.43 18.22 -8.96
CA PRO A 159 20.70 18.80 -9.40
C PRO A 159 20.62 20.27 -9.85
N PHE A 160 19.42 20.76 -10.23
CA PHE A 160 19.18 22.15 -10.61
C PHE A 160 18.70 23.01 -9.42
N GLY A 161 18.67 22.46 -8.20
CA GLY A 161 18.24 23.16 -6.99
C GLY A 161 16.73 23.32 -6.84
N ILE A 162 15.94 22.63 -7.67
CA ILE A 162 14.47 22.78 -7.70
C ILE A 162 13.84 21.85 -6.66
N ALA A 163 12.96 22.41 -5.83
CA ALA A 163 12.20 21.64 -4.85
C ALA A 163 11.05 20.86 -5.52
N VAL A 164 10.93 19.57 -5.20
CA VAL A 164 9.83 18.71 -5.63
C VAL A 164 9.09 18.18 -4.42
N HIS A 165 7.78 18.41 -4.37
CA HIS A 165 6.94 18.05 -3.23
C HIS A 165 5.60 17.45 -3.68
N THR A 166 5.00 16.62 -2.85
CA THR A 166 3.55 16.45 -2.86
C THR A 166 2.87 17.60 -2.13
N VAL A 167 1.56 17.81 -2.35
CA VAL A 167 0.78 18.85 -1.64
C VAL A 167 0.89 18.66 -0.12
N SER A 168 0.86 17.41 0.36
CA SER A 168 0.99 17.08 1.78
C SER A 168 2.37 17.41 2.35
N GLU A 169 3.45 17.21 1.60
CA GLU A 169 4.81 17.60 2.00
C GLU A 169 4.94 19.13 2.08
N MET A 170 4.44 19.86 1.08
CA MET A 170 4.48 21.31 1.06
C MET A 170 3.73 21.93 2.26
N ILE A 171 2.53 21.41 2.58
CA ILE A 171 1.75 21.86 3.74
C ILE A 171 2.51 21.64 5.05
N ARG A 172 3.20 20.50 5.19
CA ARG A 172 3.97 20.16 6.40
C ARG A 172 5.27 20.96 6.52
N GLY A 173 5.99 21.13 5.42
CA GLY A 173 7.25 21.88 5.40
C GLY A 173 7.09 23.37 5.72
N GLY A 174 5.90 23.93 5.43
CA GLY A 174 5.59 25.32 5.75
C GLY A 174 6.32 26.35 4.88
N SER A 175 7.14 25.90 3.91
CA SER A 175 7.78 26.73 2.91
C SER A 175 6.73 27.38 2.00
N SER A 176 6.94 28.65 1.67
CA SER A 176 6.18 29.34 0.63
C SER A 176 7.07 29.62 -0.56
N PHE A 177 6.54 29.38 -1.75
CA PHE A 177 7.17 29.66 -3.02
C PHE A 177 6.30 30.68 -3.78
N GLU A 178 6.86 31.40 -4.73
CA GLU A 178 6.09 32.33 -5.55
C GLU A 178 5.22 31.53 -6.53
N GLN A 179 5.80 30.53 -7.19
CA GLN A 179 5.14 29.72 -8.21
C GLN A 179 5.11 28.22 -7.87
N ALA A 180 3.95 27.57 -8.05
CA ALA A 180 3.85 26.11 -8.08
C ALA A 180 3.61 25.60 -9.52
N TYR A 181 4.34 24.55 -9.91
CA TYR A 181 4.10 23.80 -11.15
C TYR A 181 3.59 22.40 -10.82
N ALA A 182 2.27 22.19 -10.93
CA ALA A 182 1.64 20.90 -10.68
C ALA A 182 1.66 20.04 -11.94
N ILE A 183 2.20 18.83 -11.79
CA ILE A 183 2.32 17.87 -12.89
C ILE A 183 1.11 16.94 -12.88
N GLY A 184 0.31 17.01 -13.93
CA GLY A 184 -0.89 16.20 -14.12
C GLY A 184 -2.21 16.94 -13.85
N PRO A 185 -3.35 16.27 -14.07
CA PRO A 185 -4.66 16.92 -14.11
C PRO A 185 -5.09 17.48 -12.75
N PRO A 186 -5.71 18.68 -12.72
CA PRO A 186 -6.16 19.30 -11.47
C PRO A 186 -7.04 18.39 -10.62
N ARG A 187 -7.93 17.61 -11.25
CA ARG A 187 -8.87 16.71 -10.57
C ARG A 187 -8.21 15.64 -9.68
N PHE A 188 -6.97 15.25 -9.97
CA PHE A 188 -6.23 14.24 -9.21
C PHE A 188 -5.23 14.84 -8.23
N ILE A 189 -5.01 16.15 -8.29
CA ILE A 189 -4.16 16.87 -7.35
C ILE A 189 -5.01 17.30 -6.13
N PRO A 190 -4.51 17.12 -4.89
CA PRO A 190 -5.27 17.48 -3.70
C PRO A 190 -5.78 18.93 -3.72
N ARG A 191 -7.09 19.07 -3.44
CA ARG A 191 -7.81 20.35 -3.29
C ARG A 191 -7.04 21.47 -2.56
N PRO A 192 -6.34 21.20 -1.44
CA PRO A 192 -5.63 22.24 -0.70
C PRO A 192 -4.62 23.05 -1.51
N LEU A 193 -4.08 22.50 -2.61
CA LEU A 193 -3.19 23.25 -3.50
C LEU A 193 -3.85 24.54 -4.01
N LEU A 194 -5.15 24.48 -4.28
CA LEU A 194 -5.92 25.57 -4.84
C LEU A 194 -6.78 26.29 -3.80
N THR A 195 -7.34 25.55 -2.83
CA THR A 195 -8.27 26.10 -1.84
C THR A 195 -7.58 26.66 -0.60
N ALA A 196 -6.33 26.26 -0.32
CA ALA A 196 -5.51 26.75 0.78
C ALA A 196 -4.02 26.88 0.35
N PRO A 197 -3.74 27.69 -0.68
CA PRO A 197 -2.45 27.70 -1.35
C PRO A 197 -1.31 28.19 -0.45
N MET A 198 -0.16 27.55 -0.62
CA MET A 198 1.11 27.96 -0.01
C MET A 198 1.95 28.81 -0.96
N THR A 199 1.51 28.95 -2.21
CA THR A 199 2.15 29.73 -3.27
C THR A 199 1.25 30.86 -3.78
N ASP A 200 1.84 31.82 -4.46
CA ASP A 200 1.11 32.99 -4.98
C ASP A 200 0.43 32.65 -6.32
N GLU A 201 1.08 31.81 -7.14
CA GLU A 201 0.59 31.32 -8.42
C GLU A 201 0.68 29.79 -8.53
N VAL A 202 -0.20 29.20 -9.35
CA VAL A 202 -0.24 27.74 -9.61
C VAL A 202 -0.45 27.50 -11.10
N ALA A 203 0.42 26.74 -11.74
CA ALA A 203 0.28 26.29 -13.12
C ALA A 203 0.21 24.76 -13.17
N PHE A 204 -0.83 24.22 -13.80
CA PHE A 204 -0.94 22.80 -14.11
C PHE A 204 -0.35 22.53 -15.49
N LEU A 205 0.61 21.62 -15.56
CA LEU A 205 1.15 21.13 -16.82
C LEU A 205 0.52 19.77 -17.10
N ILE A 206 -0.21 19.69 -18.21
CA ILE A 206 -0.88 18.46 -18.63
C ILE A 206 -0.66 18.20 -20.12
N PRO A 207 -0.54 16.94 -20.53
CA PRO A 207 -0.68 16.59 -21.94
C PRO A 207 -2.07 16.96 -22.50
N ASP A 208 -2.13 17.40 -23.75
CA ASP A 208 -3.34 17.86 -24.43
C ASP A 208 -4.36 16.75 -24.74
N TRP A 209 -3.90 15.50 -24.76
CA TRP A 209 -4.75 14.33 -24.90
C TRP A 209 -5.63 14.08 -23.67
N PHE A 210 -5.27 14.61 -22.49
CA PHE A 210 -6.13 14.52 -21.30
C PHE A 210 -7.24 15.57 -21.35
N LYS A 211 -8.48 15.13 -21.63
CA LYS A 211 -9.60 16.03 -21.91
C LYS A 211 -10.31 16.55 -20.66
N ASP A 212 -10.27 15.80 -19.55
CA ASP A 212 -10.90 16.25 -18.31
C ASP A 212 -10.04 17.32 -17.61
N GLN A 213 -10.39 18.58 -17.85
CA GLN A 213 -9.72 19.73 -17.27
C GLN A 213 -10.53 20.34 -16.12
N SER A 214 -11.38 19.54 -15.47
CA SER A 214 -12.17 19.97 -14.32
C SER A 214 -11.26 20.33 -13.15
N VAL A 215 -11.66 21.38 -12.44
CA VAL A 215 -10.90 21.94 -11.32
C VAL A 215 -11.58 21.50 -10.02
N PRO A 216 -10.81 20.96 -9.06
CA PRO A 216 -11.39 20.54 -7.80
C PRO A 216 -11.99 21.74 -7.04
N LEU A 217 -13.29 21.68 -6.77
CA LEU A 217 -14.00 22.68 -5.97
C LEU A 217 -13.92 22.34 -4.48
N SER A 218 -13.93 23.38 -3.64
CA SER A 218 -14.14 23.21 -2.20
C SER A 218 -15.57 22.70 -1.95
N PRO A 219 -15.80 21.76 -1.00
CA PRO A 219 -17.16 21.43 -0.56
C PRO A 219 -17.93 22.66 -0.07
N LEU A 220 -17.22 23.67 0.42
CA LEU A 220 -17.81 24.93 0.88
C LEU A 220 -18.12 25.90 -0.28
N ALA A 221 -17.68 25.62 -1.50
CA ALA A 221 -17.81 26.55 -2.63
C ALA A 221 -19.27 26.84 -2.98
N GLU A 222 -20.16 25.84 -2.87
CA GLU A 222 -21.60 25.98 -3.08
C GLU A 222 -22.24 26.96 -2.08
N HIS A 223 -21.66 27.08 -0.88
CA HIS A 223 -22.13 27.97 0.18
C HIS A 223 -21.41 29.32 0.23
N ALA A 224 -20.34 29.50 -0.55
CA ALA A 224 -19.40 30.62 -0.41
C ALA A 224 -19.59 31.73 -1.45
N ALA A 225 -20.82 32.02 -1.90
CA ALA A 225 -21.16 33.13 -2.82
C ALA A 225 -20.15 33.36 -3.99
N GLY A 226 -19.57 32.28 -4.52
CA GLY A 226 -18.56 32.33 -5.59
C GLY A 226 -17.12 32.70 -5.17
N ALA A 227 -16.87 33.06 -3.90
CA ALA A 227 -15.54 33.45 -3.40
C ALA A 227 -14.50 32.32 -3.42
N LEU A 228 -14.95 31.07 -3.50
CA LEU A 228 -14.10 29.87 -3.61
C LEU A 228 -14.09 29.27 -5.01
N ASN A 229 -14.63 29.98 -6.02
CA ASN A 229 -14.58 29.53 -7.41
C ASN A 229 -13.28 30.02 -8.07
N ILE A 230 -12.41 29.08 -8.41
CA ILE A 230 -11.06 29.38 -8.89
C ILE A 230 -11.09 29.48 -10.40
N LYS A 231 -10.78 30.67 -10.92
CA LYS A 231 -10.70 30.91 -12.36
C LYS A 231 -9.36 30.39 -12.88
N ILE A 232 -9.40 29.46 -13.83
CA ILE A 232 -8.21 28.93 -14.49
C ILE A 232 -8.08 29.52 -15.90
N ARG A 233 -6.93 30.13 -16.17
CA ARG A 233 -6.50 30.54 -17.52
C ARG A 233 -5.98 29.32 -18.27
N ARG A 234 -6.30 29.20 -19.56
CA ARG A 234 -5.90 28.03 -20.37
C ARG A 234 -4.97 28.46 -21.48
N ARG A 235 -3.92 27.68 -21.70
CA ARG A 235 -2.95 27.87 -22.76
C ARG A 235 -2.61 26.52 -23.40
N LEU A 236 -2.51 26.48 -24.73
CA LEU A 236 -2.02 25.33 -25.48
C LEU A 236 -0.57 25.62 -25.92
N VAL A 237 0.32 24.64 -25.78
CA VAL A 237 1.74 24.71 -26.15
C VAL A 237 2.08 23.53 -27.05
N GLY A 238 2.78 23.82 -28.15
CA GLY A 238 3.16 22.83 -29.15
C GLY A 238 2.35 22.96 -30.44
N VAL A 239 2.79 22.23 -31.47
CA VAL A 239 2.15 22.18 -32.79
C VAL A 239 1.72 20.74 -33.02
N ASN A 240 0.45 20.53 -33.40
CA ASN A 240 -0.02 19.21 -33.77
C ASN A 240 0.78 18.71 -34.98
N PRO A 241 1.36 17.51 -34.93
CA PRO A 241 2.03 16.94 -36.09
C PRO A 241 1.05 16.81 -37.26
N THR A 242 1.57 16.89 -38.49
CA THR A 242 0.79 16.77 -39.74
C THR A 242 0.27 15.35 -39.98
N ASP A 243 0.66 14.38 -39.15
CA ASP A 243 0.18 13.01 -39.22
C ASP A 243 -1.33 12.92 -38.96
N PRO A 244 -2.02 11.93 -39.55
CA PRO A 244 -3.43 11.72 -39.26
C PRO A 244 -3.63 11.52 -37.75
N ASP A 245 -4.63 12.22 -37.20
CA ASP A 245 -5.02 12.05 -35.79
C ASP A 245 -5.19 10.56 -35.48
N PRO A 246 -4.75 10.10 -34.29
CA PRO A 246 -5.05 8.74 -33.87
C PRO A 246 -6.56 8.52 -33.97
N PRO A 247 -7.02 7.30 -34.31
CA PRO A 247 -8.43 7.00 -34.39
C PRO A 247 -9.12 7.42 -33.08
N ALA A 248 -10.31 8.03 -33.22
CA ALA A 248 -11.05 8.56 -32.08
C ALA A 248 -11.15 7.50 -30.98
N ALA A 249 -10.57 7.80 -29.82
CA ALA A 249 -10.54 6.87 -28.72
C ALA A 249 -11.97 6.65 -28.16
N PRO A 250 -12.32 5.42 -27.73
CA PRO A 250 -13.61 5.19 -27.12
C PRO A 250 -13.75 5.99 -25.81
N GLU A 251 -14.98 6.44 -25.54
CA GLU A 251 -15.28 7.16 -24.30
C GLU A 251 -15.30 6.18 -23.13
N VAL A 252 -14.33 6.34 -22.23
CA VAL A 252 -14.17 5.54 -21.01
C VAL A 252 -13.98 6.51 -19.86
N ALA A 253 -14.70 6.29 -18.76
CA ALA A 253 -14.59 7.09 -17.55
C ALA A 253 -13.15 7.11 -17.04
N GLU A 254 -12.61 8.29 -16.71
CA GLU A 254 -11.20 8.45 -16.32
C GLU A 254 -10.83 7.62 -15.08
N GLU A 255 -11.78 7.39 -14.17
CA GLU A 255 -11.61 6.57 -12.97
C GLU A 255 -11.26 5.11 -13.31
N LEU A 256 -11.78 4.60 -14.42
CA LEU A 256 -11.48 3.25 -14.91
C LEU A 256 -10.11 3.18 -15.58
N LEU A 257 -9.50 4.30 -15.94
CA LEU A 257 -8.18 4.37 -16.59
C LEU A 257 -7.04 4.60 -15.58
N LEU A 258 -7.37 4.87 -14.31
CA LEU A 258 -6.39 4.92 -13.24
C LEU A 258 -5.82 3.52 -12.96
N PRO A 259 -4.57 3.41 -12.47
CA PRO A 259 -4.07 2.14 -11.98
C PRO A 259 -4.99 1.62 -10.87
N GLN A 260 -5.48 0.39 -11.03
CA GLN A 260 -6.41 -0.25 -10.10
C GLN A 260 -5.73 -1.44 -9.43
N PRO A 261 -6.06 -1.74 -8.17
CA PRO A 261 -5.59 -2.95 -7.50
C PRO A 261 -6.13 -4.19 -8.23
N VAL A 262 -5.26 -5.19 -8.43
CA VAL A 262 -5.69 -6.50 -8.91
C VAL A 262 -6.09 -7.36 -7.71
N TRP A 263 -7.39 -7.59 -7.56
CA TRP A 263 -7.93 -8.49 -6.54
C TRP A 263 -7.96 -9.92 -7.06
N SER A 264 -7.58 -10.87 -6.21
CA SER A 264 -7.75 -12.29 -6.52
C SER A 264 -9.25 -12.59 -6.57
N ARG A 265 -9.74 -13.22 -7.65
CA ARG A 265 -11.15 -13.59 -7.75
C ARG A 265 -11.50 -14.60 -6.66
N THR A 266 -12.42 -14.25 -5.77
CA THR A 266 -12.87 -15.16 -4.72
C THR A 266 -13.78 -16.24 -5.34
N THR A 267 -13.24 -17.45 -5.51
CA THR A 267 -13.98 -18.63 -5.98
C THR A 267 -14.47 -19.44 -4.78
N GLY A 268 -15.56 -19.00 -4.15
CA GLY A 268 -16.20 -19.80 -3.10
C GLY A 268 -17.62 -19.34 -2.75
N PRO A 269 -18.55 -20.27 -2.48
CA PRO A 269 -19.86 -19.91 -1.95
C PRO A 269 -19.71 -19.23 -0.57
N ARG A 270 -20.52 -18.19 -0.32
CA ARG A 270 -20.59 -17.55 0.99
C ARG A 270 -21.04 -18.58 2.03
N ARG A 271 -20.14 -18.94 2.94
CA ARG A 271 -20.40 -19.79 4.11
C ARG A 271 -19.98 -19.05 5.36
N GLN A 272 -20.31 -19.58 6.54
CA GLN A 272 -19.75 -19.06 7.78
C GLN A 272 -18.34 -19.63 8.03
N PRO A 273 -17.45 -18.88 8.70
CA PRO A 273 -16.14 -19.38 9.13
C PRO A 273 -16.27 -20.56 10.09
N GLY A 274 -15.40 -21.56 9.95
CA GLY A 274 -15.21 -22.60 10.96
C GLY A 274 -14.44 -22.08 12.19
N LEU A 275 -14.23 -22.96 13.17
CA LEU A 275 -13.53 -22.63 14.45
C LEU A 275 -12.13 -22.02 14.25
N ASP A 276 -11.37 -22.51 13.26
CA ASP A 276 -10.00 -22.08 12.97
C ASP A 276 -9.90 -21.10 11.79
N GLU A 277 -11.04 -20.54 11.38
CA GLU A 277 -11.14 -19.61 10.27
C GLU A 277 -11.68 -18.26 10.76
N VAL A 278 -11.47 -17.25 9.92
CA VAL A 278 -11.92 -15.89 10.16
C VAL A 278 -12.24 -15.23 8.83
N GLU A 279 -13.18 -14.29 8.84
CA GLU A 279 -13.39 -13.40 7.71
C GLU A 279 -12.27 -12.35 7.71
N ALA A 280 -11.62 -12.20 6.56
CA ALA A 280 -10.55 -11.24 6.39
C ALA A 280 -10.64 -10.60 5.01
N ARG A 281 -10.36 -9.30 4.93
CA ARG A 281 -10.20 -8.60 3.65
C ARG A 281 -8.74 -8.52 3.26
N LYS A 282 -8.46 -8.66 1.98
CA LYS A 282 -7.11 -8.48 1.45
C LYS A 282 -6.72 -7.00 1.47
N VAL A 283 -5.55 -6.67 2.02
CA VAL A 283 -5.00 -5.31 2.03
C VAL A 283 -3.67 -5.33 1.29
N LEU A 284 -3.54 -4.47 0.29
CA LEU A 284 -2.34 -4.27 -0.52
C LEU A 284 -1.47 -3.17 0.10
N LEU A 285 -0.18 -3.45 0.19
CA LEU A 285 0.78 -2.70 0.97
C LEU A 285 2.00 -2.35 0.13
N SER A 286 2.56 -1.17 0.38
CA SER A 286 3.74 -0.67 -0.30
C SER A 286 4.96 -1.57 -0.13
N GLY A 287 5.81 -1.59 -1.14
CA GLY A 287 6.95 -2.51 -1.23
C GLY A 287 6.54 -3.88 -1.72
N GLY A 288 5.44 -4.02 -2.46
CA GLY A 288 4.99 -5.28 -3.06
C GLY A 288 4.50 -6.33 -2.05
N TYR A 289 3.82 -5.90 -0.99
CA TYR A 289 3.30 -6.79 0.05
C TYR A 289 1.77 -6.81 0.12
N SER A 290 1.21 -7.82 0.77
CA SER A 290 -0.19 -7.88 1.18
C SER A 290 -0.35 -8.53 2.54
N ILE A 291 -1.51 -8.31 3.16
CA ILE A 291 -1.99 -9.05 4.33
C ILE A 291 -3.46 -9.43 4.15
N MET A 292 -3.88 -10.49 4.82
CA MET A 292 -5.30 -10.75 5.09
C MET A 292 -5.67 -10.11 6.43
N LEU A 293 -6.37 -8.99 6.40
CA LEU A 293 -6.77 -8.25 7.59
C LEU A 293 -8.12 -8.78 8.09
N ASP A 294 -8.10 -9.47 9.23
CA ASP A 294 -9.27 -10.05 9.89
C ASP A 294 -10.17 -8.99 10.55
N ASP A 295 -11.24 -9.43 11.22
CA ASP A 295 -12.23 -8.60 11.92
C ASP A 295 -11.84 -8.21 13.37
N GLY A 296 -10.58 -8.45 13.78
CA GLY A 296 -10.16 -8.19 15.16
C GLY A 296 -10.13 -6.70 15.53
N ASP A 297 -10.09 -6.37 16.82
CA ASP A 297 -10.30 -5.00 17.30
C ASP A 297 -9.21 -3.99 16.87
N ARG A 298 -7.93 -4.37 16.97
CA ARG A 298 -6.80 -3.44 16.84
C ARG A 298 -5.64 -4.04 16.06
N ILE A 299 -4.91 -3.18 15.34
CA ILE A 299 -3.65 -3.50 14.66
C ILE A 299 -2.59 -2.42 14.96
N ARG A 300 -1.31 -2.83 15.01
CA ARG A 300 -0.20 -1.90 15.18
C ARG A 300 0.04 -1.10 13.91
N ALA A 301 0.20 0.20 14.06
CA ALA A 301 0.51 1.13 13.01
C ALA A 301 1.65 2.07 13.44
N VAL A 302 2.27 2.72 12.45
CA VAL A 302 3.22 3.80 12.66
C VAL A 302 2.53 5.10 12.30
N ASP A 303 2.65 6.09 13.18
CA ASP A 303 2.32 7.47 12.89
C ASP A 303 3.62 8.24 12.68
N PRO A 304 4.02 8.53 11.42
CA PRO A 304 5.25 9.26 11.13
C PRO A 304 5.25 10.70 11.65
N GLU A 305 4.08 11.25 11.98
CA GLU A 305 3.95 12.64 12.44
C GLU A 305 4.25 12.79 13.94
N LYS A 306 4.26 11.68 14.68
CA LYS A 306 4.56 11.68 16.12
C LYS A 306 6.06 11.70 16.40
N PRO A 307 6.47 12.30 17.54
CA PRO A 307 7.86 12.24 17.99
C PRO A 307 8.28 10.79 18.31
N GLY A 308 9.59 10.53 18.24
CA GLY A 308 10.15 9.24 18.62
C GLY A 308 9.72 8.85 20.04
N GLY A 309 9.32 7.59 20.23
CA GLY A 309 8.71 7.10 21.48
C GLY A 309 7.18 7.04 21.47
N GLU A 310 6.51 7.84 20.62
CA GLU A 310 5.05 7.84 20.50
C GLU A 310 4.54 7.43 19.10
N ARG A 311 5.47 7.10 18.18
CA ARG A 311 5.16 6.75 16.78
C ARG A 311 4.38 5.46 16.63
N VAL A 312 4.55 4.49 17.53
CA VAL A 312 3.82 3.22 17.44
C VAL A 312 2.46 3.40 18.09
N VAL A 313 1.41 3.19 17.30
CA VAL A 313 0.02 3.39 17.74
C VAL A 313 -0.82 2.14 17.46
N MET A 314 -1.89 1.97 18.24
CA MET A 314 -2.90 0.94 17.98
C MET A 314 -4.09 1.56 17.25
N VAL A 315 -4.30 1.16 16.00
CA VAL A 315 -5.40 1.64 15.16
C VAL A 315 -6.50 0.59 15.16
N ASP A 316 -7.75 1.05 15.14
CA ASP A 316 -8.91 0.18 14.92
C ASP A 316 -8.81 -0.44 13.52
N VAL A 317 -9.06 -1.74 13.40
CA VAL A 317 -8.97 -2.42 12.11
C VAL A 317 -9.93 -1.84 11.06
N ASN A 318 -11.09 -1.33 11.49
CA ASN A 318 -12.04 -0.66 10.60
C ASN A 318 -11.57 0.73 10.16
N ALA A 319 -10.66 1.36 10.92
CA ALA A 319 -10.06 2.64 10.55
C ALA A 319 -8.88 2.50 9.57
N VAL A 320 -8.43 1.28 9.27
CA VAL A 320 -7.36 1.03 8.30
C VAL A 320 -7.86 1.36 6.89
N LYS A 321 -7.27 2.42 6.33
CA LYS A 321 -7.54 2.93 4.98
C LYS A 321 -6.25 3.22 4.22
N GLU A 322 -6.36 3.50 2.92
CA GLU A 322 -5.24 3.98 2.11
C GLU A 322 -4.48 5.13 2.82
N GLY A 323 -3.15 5.07 2.78
CA GLY A 323 -2.27 6.01 3.47
C GLY A 323 -1.93 5.65 4.92
N THR A 324 -2.64 4.69 5.53
CA THR A 324 -2.29 4.19 6.88
C THR A 324 -0.97 3.43 6.82
N TYR A 325 -0.03 3.69 7.73
CA TYR A 325 1.22 2.92 7.82
C TYR A 325 1.06 1.80 8.85
N LEU A 326 1.04 0.55 8.40
CA LEU A 326 0.96 -0.62 9.27
C LEU A 326 2.35 -1.06 9.72
N LEU A 327 2.46 -1.54 10.95
CA LEU A 327 3.68 -2.12 11.49
C LEU A 327 3.52 -3.65 11.56
N LEU A 328 4.12 -4.33 10.59
CA LEU A 328 3.89 -5.75 10.32
C LEU A 328 5.18 -6.54 10.46
N ARG A 329 5.10 -7.74 11.03
CA ARG A 329 6.28 -8.58 11.23
C ARG A 329 6.61 -9.35 9.97
N ALA A 330 7.89 -9.47 9.61
CA ALA A 330 8.29 -10.16 8.39
C ALA A 330 8.43 -11.68 8.62
N GLY A 331 7.37 -12.45 8.36
CA GLY A 331 7.47 -13.90 8.14
C GLY A 331 6.85 -14.81 9.20
N LEU A 332 6.82 -16.10 8.88
CA LEU A 332 6.10 -17.17 9.60
C LEU A 332 6.85 -17.76 10.81
N THR A 333 8.17 -17.61 10.88
CA THR A 333 9.05 -18.40 11.77
C THR A 333 9.09 -17.92 13.22
N GLU A 334 8.36 -16.87 13.58
CA GLU A 334 8.46 -16.25 14.91
C GLU A 334 7.87 -17.08 16.05
N ARG A 335 6.85 -17.91 15.82
CA ARG A 335 6.28 -18.72 16.90
C ARG A 335 7.34 -19.68 17.48
N GLN A 336 8.19 -20.23 16.61
CA GLN A 336 9.34 -21.04 16.99
C GLN A 336 10.43 -20.18 17.63
N THR A 337 10.77 -19.02 17.06
CA THR A 337 11.77 -18.10 17.65
C THR A 337 11.37 -17.61 19.05
N LEU A 338 10.11 -17.23 19.28
CA LEU A 338 9.59 -16.84 20.59
C LEU A 338 9.63 -18.00 21.58
N TYR A 339 9.36 -19.21 21.11
CA TYR A 339 9.45 -20.42 21.92
C TYR A 339 10.90 -20.73 22.31
N ASP A 340 11.84 -20.62 21.37
CA ASP A 340 13.28 -20.81 21.63
C ASP A 340 13.86 -19.69 22.52
N ALA A 341 13.44 -18.44 22.33
CA ALA A 341 13.78 -17.32 23.20
C ALA A 341 13.24 -17.52 24.62
N ALA A 342 11.99 -17.98 24.75
CA ALA A 342 11.40 -18.30 26.06
C ALA A 342 12.20 -19.39 26.77
N LEU A 343 12.65 -20.42 26.05
CA LEU A 343 13.52 -21.46 26.59
C LEU A 343 14.91 -20.92 26.97
N GLY A 344 15.48 -20.01 26.19
CA GLY A 344 16.71 -19.31 26.56
C GLY A 344 16.58 -18.56 27.88
N LEU A 345 15.47 -17.85 28.09
CA LEU A 345 15.16 -17.14 29.34
C LEU A 345 14.94 -18.06 30.54
N MET A 346 14.62 -19.34 30.34
CA MET A 346 14.50 -20.33 31.42
C MET A 346 15.85 -20.86 31.92
N GLY A 347 16.95 -20.63 31.18
CA GLY A 347 18.29 -21.06 31.55
C GLY A 347 18.37 -22.57 31.82
N SER A 348 18.82 -22.93 33.03
CA SER A 348 19.01 -24.34 33.44
C SER A 348 17.73 -25.18 33.45
N ARG A 349 16.53 -24.55 33.50
CA ARG A 349 15.24 -25.26 33.51
C ARG A 349 14.71 -25.59 32.11
N ALA A 350 15.36 -25.11 31.05
CA ALA A 350 14.88 -25.25 29.67
C ALA A 350 14.80 -26.72 29.22
N SER A 351 15.78 -27.55 29.59
CA SER A 351 15.80 -28.98 29.25
C SER A 351 14.61 -29.71 29.90
N SER A 352 14.37 -29.49 31.19
CA SER A 352 13.22 -30.04 31.92
C SER A 352 11.89 -29.61 31.31
N ALA A 353 11.78 -28.34 30.89
CA ALA A 353 10.60 -27.83 30.22
C ALA A 353 10.38 -28.52 28.86
N ARG A 354 11.41 -28.68 28.02
CA ARG A 354 11.32 -29.41 26.74
C ARG A 354 10.88 -30.85 26.93
N THR A 355 11.49 -31.59 27.86
CA THR A 355 11.14 -32.98 28.15
C THR A 355 9.71 -33.10 28.67
N SER A 356 9.30 -32.20 29.56
CA SER A 356 7.94 -32.16 30.08
C SER A 356 6.91 -31.88 28.99
N GLN A 357 7.17 -30.90 28.12
CA GLN A 357 6.35 -30.56 26.95
C GLN A 357 6.20 -31.74 25.98
N ALA A 358 7.31 -32.39 25.61
CA ALA A 358 7.28 -33.56 24.73
C ALA A 358 6.48 -34.72 25.34
N ARG A 359 6.60 -34.93 26.66
CA ARG A 359 5.93 -36.03 27.37
C ARG A 359 4.42 -35.89 27.37
N TRP A 360 3.88 -34.74 27.78
CA TRP A 360 2.42 -34.59 27.87
C TRP A 360 1.77 -34.49 26.48
N LYS A 361 2.43 -33.83 25.51
CA LYS A 361 1.94 -33.77 24.13
C LYS A 361 1.98 -35.12 23.44
N GLY A 362 3.06 -35.88 23.62
CA GLY A 362 3.16 -37.24 23.08
C GLY A 362 2.08 -38.17 23.66
N ALA A 363 1.79 -38.07 24.96
CA ALA A 363 0.70 -38.82 25.59
C ALA A 363 -0.68 -38.44 25.03
N LEU A 364 -0.90 -37.14 24.79
CA LEU A 364 -2.14 -36.66 24.17
C LEU A 364 -2.28 -37.14 22.72
N GLN A 365 -1.22 -37.03 21.92
CA GLN A 365 -1.21 -37.50 20.53
C GLN A 365 -1.50 -38.99 20.45
N ALA A 366 -0.87 -39.81 21.30
CA ALA A 366 -1.12 -41.25 21.35
C ALA A 366 -2.60 -41.57 21.67
N ARG A 367 -3.25 -40.79 22.55
CA ARG A 367 -4.68 -40.96 22.84
C ARG A 367 -5.57 -40.56 21.66
N LEU A 368 -5.23 -39.48 20.98
CA LEU A 368 -5.94 -39.04 19.77
C LEU A 368 -5.83 -40.08 18.66
N ASP A 369 -4.65 -40.67 18.47
CA ASP A 369 -4.42 -41.71 17.46
C ASP A 369 -5.16 -43.02 17.80
N GLN A 370 -5.27 -43.37 19.09
CA GLN A 370 -5.93 -44.61 19.54
C GLN A 370 -7.46 -44.53 19.54
N HIS A 371 -8.05 -43.40 19.95
CA HIS A 371 -9.49 -43.29 20.20
C HIS A 371 -10.22 -42.35 19.23
N GLY A 372 -9.47 -41.55 18.48
CA GLY A 372 -10.04 -40.52 17.61
C GLY A 372 -10.49 -39.27 18.37
N VAL A 373 -10.53 -38.14 17.66
CA VAL A 373 -10.80 -36.80 18.24
C VAL A 373 -12.15 -36.77 18.98
N ALA A 374 -13.22 -37.29 18.37
CA ALA A 374 -14.57 -37.22 18.95
C ALA A 374 -14.75 -38.06 20.23
N ALA A 375 -13.97 -39.13 20.41
CA ALA A 375 -13.99 -39.89 21.66
C ALA A 375 -13.22 -39.15 22.77
N VAL A 376 -12.04 -38.62 22.45
CA VAL A 376 -11.24 -37.82 23.39
C VAL A 376 -12.00 -36.57 23.84
N GLU A 377 -12.71 -35.87 22.94
CA GLU A 377 -13.54 -34.73 23.31
C GLU A 377 -14.65 -35.10 24.31
N ARG A 378 -15.29 -36.27 24.15
CA ARG A 378 -16.31 -36.76 25.09
C ARG A 378 -15.70 -37.11 26.46
N ASP A 379 -14.54 -37.76 26.46
CA ASP A 379 -13.84 -38.11 27.70
C ASP A 379 -13.41 -36.85 28.47
N LEU A 380 -12.89 -35.85 27.76
CA LEU A 380 -12.52 -34.55 28.34
C LEU A 380 -13.75 -33.77 28.84
N ALA A 381 -14.89 -33.87 28.14
CA ALA A 381 -16.15 -33.29 28.62
C ALA A 381 -16.60 -33.92 29.95
N ALA A 382 -16.47 -35.24 30.08
CA ALA A 382 -16.92 -35.98 31.26
C ALA A 382 -16.14 -35.62 32.53
N ILE A 383 -14.87 -35.21 32.38
CA ILE A 383 -14.04 -34.75 33.49
C ILE A 383 -14.10 -33.23 33.73
N GLY A 384 -14.91 -32.50 32.96
CA GLY A 384 -15.16 -31.06 33.17
C GLY A 384 -14.28 -30.09 32.38
N VAL A 385 -13.53 -30.54 31.37
CA VAL A 385 -12.70 -29.64 30.55
C VAL A 385 -13.58 -28.77 29.65
N SER A 386 -13.46 -27.45 29.83
CA SER A 386 -14.31 -26.46 29.16
C SER A 386 -13.90 -26.23 27.72
N ALA A 387 -12.59 -26.14 27.43
CA ALA A 387 -12.05 -25.89 26.09
C ALA A 387 -11.81 -27.18 25.25
N ARG A 388 -12.60 -28.23 25.49
CA ARG A 388 -12.43 -29.57 24.87
C ARG A 388 -12.40 -29.58 23.33
N SER A 389 -13.13 -28.68 22.68
CA SER A 389 -13.18 -28.55 21.21
C SER A 389 -11.83 -28.14 20.60
N ARG A 390 -10.86 -27.71 21.42
CA ARG A 390 -9.50 -27.36 20.99
C ARG A 390 -8.50 -28.51 21.15
N VAL A 391 -8.94 -29.71 21.55
CA VAL A 391 -8.02 -30.82 21.84
C VAL A 391 -7.13 -31.19 20.64
N ARG A 392 -7.63 -31.02 19.41
CA ARG A 392 -6.86 -31.26 18.18
C ARG A 392 -5.66 -30.31 18.03
N ALA A 393 -5.72 -29.12 18.60
CA ALA A 393 -4.67 -28.11 18.49
C ALA A 393 -3.59 -28.25 19.58
N TRP A 394 -3.87 -28.92 20.69
CA TRP A 394 -2.95 -29.01 21.83
C TRP A 394 -1.66 -29.82 21.59
N PRO A 395 -1.62 -30.83 20.70
CA PRO A 395 -0.37 -31.47 20.30
C PRO A 395 0.59 -30.56 19.53
N ASP A 396 0.15 -29.40 19.03
CA ASP A 396 1.01 -28.45 18.31
C ASP A 396 2.26 -28.12 19.16
N PRO A 397 3.49 -28.33 18.64
CA PRO A 397 4.74 -28.02 19.33
C PRO A 397 4.80 -26.61 19.92
N LEU A 398 4.15 -25.62 19.29
CA LEU A 398 4.21 -24.19 19.64
C LEU A 398 3.13 -23.77 20.65
N LEU A 399 2.12 -24.61 20.88
CA LEU A 399 1.09 -24.39 21.90
C LEU A 399 1.57 -24.93 23.26
N ILE A 400 1.98 -24.05 24.17
CA ILE A 400 2.64 -24.45 25.42
C ILE A 400 1.70 -25.20 26.38
N ARG A 401 0.44 -24.76 26.49
CA ARG A 401 -0.60 -25.36 27.35
C ARG A 401 -2.00 -24.83 27.00
N PRO A 402 -3.08 -25.49 27.45
CA PRO A 402 -4.42 -24.92 27.44
C PRO A 402 -4.49 -23.54 28.10
N MET A 403 -5.50 -22.77 27.70
CA MET A 403 -5.66 -21.38 28.14
C MET A 403 -6.01 -21.27 29.64
N TYR A 404 -6.90 -22.14 30.12
CA TYR A 404 -7.34 -22.16 31.50
C TYR A 404 -6.48 -23.13 32.33
N ASP A 405 -6.07 -22.68 33.52
CA ASP A 405 -5.28 -23.48 34.47
C ASP A 405 -5.97 -24.80 34.80
N HIS A 406 -7.26 -24.71 35.14
CA HIS A 406 -8.08 -25.86 35.52
C HIS A 406 -8.18 -26.91 34.41
N ASP A 407 -8.39 -26.48 33.16
CA ASP A 407 -8.43 -27.39 32.01
C ASP A 407 -7.10 -28.13 31.82
N PHE A 408 -5.96 -27.47 32.08
CA PHE A 408 -4.65 -28.11 31.95
C PHE A 408 -4.38 -29.11 33.07
N GLU A 409 -4.76 -28.80 34.31
CA GLU A 409 -4.65 -29.73 35.44
C GLU A 409 -5.48 -31.00 35.20
N LEU A 410 -6.74 -30.84 34.80
CA LEU A 410 -7.64 -31.96 34.47
C LEU A 410 -7.08 -32.80 33.31
N LEU A 411 -6.52 -32.16 32.28
CA LEU A 411 -5.87 -32.85 31.17
C LEU A 411 -4.69 -33.71 31.66
N LEU A 412 -3.82 -33.16 32.52
CA LEU A 412 -2.67 -33.90 33.05
C LEU A 412 -3.10 -35.09 33.91
N GLN A 413 -4.14 -34.92 34.75
CA GLN A 413 -4.72 -36.00 35.54
C GLN A 413 -5.31 -37.10 34.66
N TRP A 414 -6.05 -36.74 33.61
CA TRP A 414 -6.62 -37.68 32.64
C TRP A 414 -5.54 -38.45 31.86
N LEU A 415 -4.45 -37.78 31.48
CA LEU A 415 -3.27 -38.41 30.88
C LEU A 415 -2.46 -39.26 31.88
N ARG A 416 -2.83 -39.27 33.16
CA ARG A 416 -2.12 -39.93 34.27
C ARG A 416 -0.67 -39.47 34.39
N LEU A 417 -0.45 -38.17 34.16
CA LEU A 417 0.85 -37.53 34.31
C LEU A 417 0.90 -36.74 35.63
N PRO A 418 2.08 -36.62 36.25
CA PRO A 418 2.21 -35.82 37.46
C PRO A 418 1.94 -34.35 37.11
N VAL A 419 0.98 -33.74 37.84
CA VAL A 419 0.60 -32.33 37.67
C VAL A 419 1.81 -31.44 37.91
N HIS A 420 2.53 -31.64 39.01
CA HIS A 420 3.81 -30.99 39.27
C HIS A 420 4.97 -31.97 39.00
N PRO A 421 6.05 -31.55 38.31
CA PRO A 421 6.40 -30.18 37.92
C PRO A 421 5.87 -29.74 36.54
N THR A 422 5.06 -30.56 35.85
CA THR A 422 4.62 -30.32 34.46
C THR A 422 3.87 -29.00 34.29
N PHE A 423 2.93 -28.73 35.19
CA PHE A 423 2.14 -27.51 35.24
C PHE A 423 3.03 -26.28 35.46
N ASP A 424 3.95 -26.34 36.41
CA ASP A 424 4.83 -25.21 36.76
C ASP A 424 5.79 -24.88 35.60
N LEU A 425 6.35 -25.90 34.95
CA LEU A 425 7.26 -25.72 33.82
C LEU A 425 6.54 -25.12 32.60
N ALA A 426 5.31 -25.57 32.30
CA ALA A 426 4.53 -25.01 31.21
C ALA A 426 4.06 -23.58 31.51
N THR A 427 3.72 -23.29 32.77
CA THR A 427 3.29 -21.95 33.20
C THR A 427 4.44 -20.95 33.19
N ASP A 428 5.62 -21.35 33.66
CA ASP A 428 6.85 -20.55 33.55
C ASP A 428 7.21 -20.33 32.07
N LEU A 429 7.21 -21.37 31.24
CA LEU A 429 7.48 -21.25 29.80
C LEU A 429 6.50 -20.30 29.09
N SER A 430 5.21 -20.35 29.42
CA SER A 430 4.19 -19.43 28.89
C SER A 430 4.47 -17.98 29.29
N ARG A 431 4.85 -17.75 30.57
CA ARG A 431 5.23 -16.43 31.09
C ARG A 431 6.48 -15.89 30.42
N ARG A 432 7.52 -16.72 30.25
CA ARG A 432 8.77 -16.35 29.55
C ARG A 432 8.52 -16.05 28.08
N ARG A 433 7.59 -16.75 27.43
CA ARG A 433 7.16 -16.42 26.06
C ARG A 433 6.47 -15.05 26.00
N ALA A 434 5.60 -14.74 26.96
CA ALA A 434 4.99 -13.42 27.06
C ALA A 434 6.05 -12.32 27.27
N GLN A 435 7.03 -12.56 28.15
CA GLN A 435 8.16 -11.66 28.37
C GLN A 435 8.98 -11.44 27.09
N ALA A 436 9.40 -12.52 26.42
CA ALA A 436 10.14 -12.43 25.16
C ALA A 436 9.35 -11.65 24.09
N SER A 437 8.02 -11.77 24.06
CA SER A 437 7.18 -10.99 23.15
C SER A 437 7.14 -9.50 23.51
N ALA A 438 7.13 -9.16 24.80
CA ALA A 438 7.17 -7.79 25.29
C ALA A 438 8.54 -7.14 25.05
N ASP A 439 9.62 -7.88 25.26
CA ASP A 439 11.00 -7.43 25.01
C ASP A 439 11.19 -7.11 23.52
N VAL A 440 10.77 -8.01 22.63
CA VAL A 440 10.75 -7.78 21.18
C VAL A 440 9.89 -6.56 20.84
N GLY A 441 8.72 -6.40 21.46
CA GLY A 441 7.88 -5.21 21.27
C GLY A 441 8.61 -3.90 21.60
N SER A 442 9.31 -3.88 22.73
CA SER A 442 10.06 -2.70 23.20
C SER A 442 11.26 -2.38 22.30
N GLU A 443 12.00 -3.40 21.86
CA GLU A 443 13.10 -3.23 20.89
C GLU A 443 12.62 -2.63 19.57
N LEU A 444 11.45 -3.08 19.09
CA LEU A 444 10.84 -2.59 17.87
C LEU A 444 10.37 -1.14 18.00
N GLU A 445 9.75 -0.78 19.11
CA GLU A 445 9.40 0.62 19.40
C GLU A 445 10.64 1.52 19.41
N ALA A 446 11.73 1.03 20.01
CA ALA A 446 13.01 1.75 19.99
C ALA A 446 13.60 1.86 18.57
N ALA A 447 13.47 0.81 17.75
CA ALA A 447 13.90 0.82 16.35
C ALA A 447 13.09 1.82 15.51
N VAL A 448 11.76 1.82 15.63
CA VAL A 448 10.86 2.80 14.99
C VAL A 448 11.16 4.23 15.49
N GLY A 449 11.49 4.38 16.76
CA GLY A 449 11.87 5.67 17.36
C GLY A 449 13.13 6.27 16.73
N ARG A 450 14.12 5.44 16.36
CA ARG A 450 15.38 5.86 15.72
C ARG A 450 15.32 5.92 14.19
N ALA A 451 14.30 5.32 13.59
CA ALA A 451 14.16 5.22 12.15
C ALA A 451 13.92 6.59 11.49
N ASP A 452 14.47 6.73 10.28
CA ASP A 452 14.22 7.88 9.42
C ASP A 452 12.84 7.77 8.74
N MET A 453 11.88 8.55 9.22
CA MET A 453 10.53 8.59 8.67
C MET A 453 10.48 9.19 7.27
N ALA A 454 11.50 9.95 6.84
CA ALA A 454 11.56 10.47 5.47
C ALA A 454 11.67 9.33 4.45
N VAL A 455 12.42 8.26 4.79
CA VAL A 455 12.49 7.04 3.97
C VAL A 455 11.12 6.37 3.86
N LEU A 456 10.45 6.15 4.99
CA LEU A 456 9.10 5.56 5.01
C LEU A 456 8.09 6.39 4.20
N HIS A 457 8.22 7.72 4.22
CA HIS A 457 7.34 8.58 3.44
C HIS A 457 7.64 8.48 1.94
N ARG A 458 8.91 8.55 1.54
CA ARG A 458 9.35 8.52 0.15
C ARG A 458 9.07 7.16 -0.51
N GLU A 459 9.45 6.08 0.17
CA GLU A 459 9.41 4.72 -0.39
C GLU A 459 8.12 3.98 -0.03
N GLY A 460 7.31 4.54 0.87
CA GLY A 460 6.06 3.93 1.34
C GLY A 460 6.25 2.74 2.27
N HIS A 461 7.47 2.21 2.39
CA HIS A 461 7.82 1.12 3.29
C HIS A 461 9.23 1.30 3.87
N LEU A 462 9.45 0.69 5.03
CA LEU A 462 10.72 0.70 5.73
C LEU A 462 10.89 -0.63 6.47
N ARG A 463 12.01 -1.30 6.22
CA ARG A 463 12.39 -2.50 6.95
C ARG A 463 13.25 -2.13 8.15
N LEU A 464 12.88 -2.64 9.31
CA LEU A 464 13.53 -2.43 10.60
C LEU A 464 14.02 -3.78 11.08
N ASP A 465 15.33 -3.98 11.11
CA ASP A 465 15.89 -5.20 11.64
C ASP A 465 15.84 -5.19 13.17
N ALA A 466 15.39 -6.29 13.77
CA ALA A 466 15.46 -6.50 15.21
C ALA A 466 16.88 -6.99 15.56
N ALA A 467 17.49 -6.44 16.60
CA ALA A 467 18.82 -6.86 17.05
C ALA A 467 18.82 -8.26 17.67
N ALA A 468 17.67 -8.71 18.19
CA ALA A 468 17.50 -10.05 18.76
C ALA A 468 17.72 -11.16 17.71
N HIS A 469 18.68 -12.04 17.97
CA HIS A 469 19.08 -13.12 17.08
C HIS A 469 17.89 -14.06 16.78
N GLY A 470 17.60 -14.28 15.49
CA GLY A 470 16.57 -15.22 15.03
C GLY A 470 15.18 -14.61 14.79
N PHE A 471 14.97 -13.33 15.12
CA PHE A 471 13.76 -12.60 14.71
C PHE A 471 13.98 -12.00 13.32
N ARG A 472 13.08 -12.30 12.38
CA ARG A 472 13.04 -11.57 11.11
C ARG A 472 12.50 -10.17 11.41
N GLY A 473 13.10 -9.14 10.81
CA GLY A 473 12.77 -7.74 11.06
C GLY A 473 11.29 -7.40 10.87
N VAL A 474 10.91 -6.20 11.29
CA VAL A 474 9.57 -5.65 11.10
C VAL A 474 9.55 -4.73 9.90
N VAL A 475 8.42 -4.65 9.22
CA VAL A 475 8.20 -3.77 8.08
C VAL A 475 7.12 -2.77 8.48
N ALA A 476 7.49 -1.49 8.51
CA ALA A 476 6.51 -0.41 8.44
C ALA A 476 6.14 -0.24 6.96
N THR A 477 4.87 -0.32 6.60
CA THR A 477 4.44 -0.21 5.20
C THR A 477 3.08 0.46 5.06
N ARG A 478 2.95 1.32 4.05
CA ARG A 478 1.74 2.07 3.73
C ARG A 478 0.71 1.19 3.05
N VAL A 479 -0.54 1.31 3.49
CA VAL A 479 -1.71 0.76 2.80
C VAL A 479 -1.92 1.49 1.49
N LEU A 480 -1.95 0.74 0.39
CA LEU A 480 -2.21 1.25 -0.96
C LEU A 480 -3.65 1.00 -1.38
N ALA A 481 -4.22 -0.14 -1.01
CA ALA A 481 -5.62 -0.45 -1.27
C ALA A 481 -6.15 -1.49 -0.27
N ALA A 482 -7.45 -1.50 -0.04
CA ALA A 482 -8.14 -2.54 0.71
C ALA A 482 -9.28 -3.12 -0.14
N SER A 483 -9.37 -4.45 -0.19
CA SER A 483 -10.42 -5.13 -0.94
C SER A 483 -11.77 -4.80 -0.33
N PRO A 484 -12.79 -4.47 -1.16
CA PRO A 484 -14.16 -4.35 -0.68
C PRO A 484 -14.77 -5.72 -0.32
N GLU A 485 -14.15 -6.81 -0.76
CA GLU A 485 -14.62 -8.18 -0.51
C GLU A 485 -13.89 -8.81 0.68
N VAL A 486 -14.65 -9.63 1.42
CA VAL A 486 -14.15 -10.43 2.54
C VAL A 486 -14.05 -11.89 2.13
N GLU A 487 -12.97 -12.53 2.56
CA GLU A 487 -12.66 -13.93 2.28
C GLU A 487 -12.52 -14.71 3.59
N ILE A 488 -12.87 -15.99 3.57
CA ILE A 488 -12.64 -16.87 4.72
C ILE A 488 -11.24 -17.44 4.62
N VAL A 489 -10.40 -17.12 5.60
CA VAL A 489 -9.03 -17.60 5.69
C VAL A 489 -8.79 -18.31 7.01
N HIS A 490 -7.81 -19.22 7.03
CA HIS A 490 -7.33 -19.76 8.29
C HIS A 490 -6.74 -18.64 9.16
N ARG A 491 -7.01 -18.66 10.47
CA ARG A 491 -6.49 -17.69 11.45
C ARG A 491 -4.97 -17.56 11.43
N ASN A 492 -4.25 -18.62 11.02
CA ASN A 492 -2.78 -18.61 10.89
C ASN A 492 -2.28 -17.80 9.68
N ASN A 493 -3.13 -17.55 8.69
CA ASN A 493 -2.83 -16.76 7.50
C ASN A 493 -3.28 -15.30 7.65
N ALA A 494 -4.13 -15.00 8.64
CA ALA A 494 -4.53 -13.64 8.97
C ALA A 494 -3.32 -12.83 9.50
N ARG A 495 -3.27 -11.55 9.11
CA ARG A 495 -2.25 -10.55 9.47
C ARG A 495 -0.81 -10.95 9.12
N LEU A 496 -0.64 -11.92 8.23
CA LEU A 496 0.66 -12.37 7.75
C LEU A 496 1.10 -11.54 6.56
N LEU A 497 2.29 -10.94 6.64
CA LEU A 497 2.90 -10.21 5.53
C LEU A 497 3.37 -11.17 4.44
N THR A 498 2.76 -11.10 3.27
CA THR A 498 3.09 -11.90 2.08
C THR A 498 3.49 -11.02 0.91
N ARG A 499 4.21 -11.56 -0.07
CA ARG A 499 4.47 -10.85 -1.34
C ARG A 499 3.26 -10.94 -2.24
N ASP A 500 2.95 -9.87 -2.95
CA ASP A 500 1.78 -9.81 -3.82
C ASP A 500 2.04 -9.01 -5.10
N ARG A 501 1.64 -9.57 -6.23
CA ARG A 501 1.80 -8.92 -7.54
C ARG A 501 0.71 -7.89 -7.80
N GLY A 502 -0.43 -7.96 -7.11
CA GLY A 502 -1.52 -6.98 -7.27
C GLY A 502 -1.16 -5.55 -6.89
N VAL A 503 0.01 -5.35 -6.25
CA VAL A 503 0.56 -4.06 -5.87
C VAL A 503 1.35 -3.38 -6.99
N GLN A 504 1.90 -4.15 -7.94
CA GLN A 504 2.97 -3.71 -8.85
C GLN A 504 2.65 -2.44 -9.65
N TRP A 505 1.37 -2.20 -9.92
CA TRP A 505 0.89 -1.09 -10.74
C TRP A 505 0.38 0.11 -9.92
N LEU A 506 0.26 -0.03 -8.60
CA LEU A 506 -0.25 1.01 -7.70
C LEU A 506 0.85 1.95 -7.17
N GLU A 507 2.12 1.57 -7.31
CA GLU A 507 3.28 2.34 -6.83
C GLU A 507 3.91 3.26 -7.89
#